data_AF-A0A3D1S439-F1
#
_entry.id   AF-A0A3D1S439-F1
#
_cell.length_a   1.000
_cell.length_b   1.000
_cell.length_c   1.000
_cell.angle_alpha   90.00
_cell.angle_beta   90.00
_cell.angle_gamma   90.00
#
_symmetry.space_group_name_H-M   'P 1'
#
loop_
_entity.id
_entity.type
_entity.pdbx_description
1 polymer ?
#
loop_
_entity_poly.entity_id
_entity_poly.type
_entity_poly.pdbx_seq_one_letter_code
_entity_poly.pdbx_strand_id
1 'polypeptide(L)'
;MAFLVNPTVALDVKVETFATGLQSPVDLKEVPDDSGRIFIMQQTGAIAVVNADGTIRPEPFLDLRAKIPQLYVRFDERGTLGFAFHPNYKDNGKFYVYSSRDIVREEEDLLHEVFGHHTSYVS
;
A
#
# COMPACT_ATOMS: atom_id res chain seq x y z
N MET A 1 -8.29 -52.08 12.82
CA MET A 1 -7.68 -50.75 12.88
C MET A 1 -8.65 -49.77 12.24
N ALA A 2 -9.16 -48.80 13.01
CA ALA A 2 -10.09 -47.78 12.51
C ALA A 2 -9.35 -46.44 12.50
N PHE A 3 -9.25 -45.81 11.34
CA PHE A 3 -8.79 -44.41 11.24
C PHE A 3 -9.96 -43.51 11.66
N LEU A 4 -9.79 -42.80 12.77
CA LEU A 4 -10.68 -41.70 13.15
C LEU A 4 -10.44 -40.55 12.16
N VAL A 5 -11.47 -40.21 11.40
CA VAL A 5 -11.48 -39.02 10.56
C VAL A 5 -11.74 -37.85 11.50
N ASN A 6 -10.77 -36.96 11.69
CA ASN A 6 -11.03 -35.69 12.38
C ASN A 6 -11.92 -34.83 11.47
N PRO A 7 -13.13 -34.43 11.89
CA PRO A 7 -13.93 -33.52 11.10
C PRO A 7 -13.22 -32.17 11.04
N THR A 8 -12.88 -31.72 9.83
CA THR A 8 -12.50 -30.32 9.59
C THR A 8 -13.68 -29.45 9.99
N VAL A 9 -13.53 -28.68 11.07
CA VAL A 9 -14.48 -27.63 11.42
C VAL A 9 -14.32 -26.52 10.38
N ALA A 10 -15.37 -26.25 9.61
CA ALA A 10 -15.37 -25.10 8.72
C ALA A 10 -15.30 -23.82 9.57
N LEU A 11 -14.33 -22.97 9.29
CA LEU A 11 -14.22 -21.67 9.94
C LEU A 11 -15.29 -20.76 9.35
N ASP A 12 -16.29 -20.39 10.16
CA ASP A 12 -17.30 -19.40 9.78
C ASP A 12 -16.73 -18.00 10.01
N VAL A 13 -16.50 -17.25 8.93
CA VAL A 13 -15.90 -15.91 8.97
C VAL A 13 -16.89 -14.91 8.39
N LYS A 14 -17.22 -13.89 9.18
CA LYS A 14 -17.99 -12.73 8.73
C LYS A 14 -17.06 -11.65 8.22
N VAL A 15 -17.36 -11.11 7.04
CA VAL A 15 -16.70 -9.90 6.51
C VAL A 15 -17.60 -8.71 6.78
N GLU A 16 -17.03 -7.66 7.36
CA GLU A 16 -17.70 -6.38 7.57
C GLU A 16 -16.89 -5.27 6.91
N THR A 17 -17.59 -4.35 6.24
CA THR A 17 -16.96 -3.19 5.65
C THR A 17 -16.46 -2.26 6.75
N PHE A 18 -15.15 -2.01 6.77
CA PHE A 18 -14.55 -1.09 7.73
C PHE A 18 -14.40 0.34 7.16
N ALA A 19 -13.98 0.47 5.90
CA ALA A 19 -13.81 1.75 5.22
C ALA A 19 -14.15 1.64 3.73
N THR A 20 -14.61 2.73 3.12
CA THR A 20 -14.99 2.82 1.70
C THR A 20 -14.41 4.07 1.05
N GLY A 21 -14.31 4.12 -0.28
CA GLY A 21 -13.83 5.30 -1.00
C GLY A 21 -12.31 5.33 -1.24
N LEU A 22 -11.63 4.20 -1.01
CA LEU A 22 -10.22 4.01 -1.32
C LEU A 22 -10.03 3.76 -2.83
N GLN A 23 -8.89 4.19 -3.36
CA GLN A 23 -8.49 4.02 -4.77
C GLN A 23 -7.35 3.01 -4.86
N SER A 24 -7.61 1.81 -5.41
CA SER A 24 -6.59 0.76 -5.62
C SER A 24 -5.66 0.54 -4.41
N PRO A 25 -6.19 0.15 -3.23
CA PRO A 25 -5.36 -0.08 -2.04
C PRO A 25 -4.41 -1.26 -2.26
N VAL A 26 -3.13 -1.09 -1.89
CA VAL A 26 -2.06 -2.08 -2.12
C VAL A 26 -1.35 -2.51 -0.84
N ASP A 27 -1.43 -1.72 0.24
CA ASP A 27 -0.79 -2.03 1.52
C ASP A 27 -1.54 -1.33 2.67
N LEU A 28 -1.49 -1.91 3.87
CA LEU A 28 -2.20 -1.45 5.07
C LEU A 28 -1.36 -1.69 6.32
N LYS A 29 -1.25 -0.69 7.20
CA LYS A 29 -0.57 -0.81 8.51
C LYS A 29 -1.27 0.00 9.58
N GLU A 30 -1.39 -0.57 10.77
CA GLU A 30 -1.66 0.21 11.97
C GLU A 30 -0.40 1.02 12.33
N VAL A 31 -0.60 2.26 12.77
CA VAL A 31 0.51 3.08 13.27
C VAL A 31 0.87 2.65 14.70
N PRO A 32 2.16 2.46 15.05
CA PRO A 32 2.55 2.05 16.39
C PRO A 32 2.61 3.28 17.33
N ASP A 33 1.46 3.91 17.58
CA ASP A 33 1.30 5.08 18.44
C ASP A 33 0.08 5.01 19.40
N ASP A 34 -0.57 3.85 19.50
CA ASP A 34 -1.77 3.57 20.31
C ASP A 34 -3.06 4.29 19.86
N SER A 35 -3.06 4.97 18.72
CA SER A 35 -4.25 5.71 18.23
C SER A 35 -5.32 4.83 17.57
N GLY A 36 -5.01 3.56 17.27
CA GLY A 36 -5.87 2.66 16.50
C GLY A 36 -6.12 3.11 15.06
N ARG A 37 -5.32 4.06 14.54
CA ARG A 37 -5.42 4.52 13.16
C ARG A 37 -4.79 3.51 12.21
N ILE A 38 -5.45 3.31 11.09
CA ILE A 38 -4.97 2.48 10.00
C ILE A 38 -4.56 3.37 8.83
N PHE A 39 -3.37 3.14 8.31
CA PHE A 39 -2.84 3.83 7.15
C PHE A 39 -2.95 2.89 5.96
N ILE A 40 -3.58 3.35 4.89
CA ILE A 40 -3.82 2.55 3.69
C ILE A 40 -3.15 3.24 2.52
N MET A 41 -2.19 2.56 1.91
CA MET A 41 -1.48 3.06 0.75
C MET A 41 -2.24 2.71 -0.51
N GLN A 42 -2.49 3.72 -1.32
CA GLN A 42 -3.18 3.64 -2.59
C GLN A 42 -2.14 3.66 -3.71
N GLN A 43 -2.27 2.74 -4.67
CA GLN A 43 -1.33 2.59 -5.80
C GLN A 43 -1.04 3.95 -6.49
N THR A 44 -2.05 4.81 -6.55
CA THR A 44 -2.02 6.16 -7.13
C THR A 44 -1.18 7.18 -6.35
N GLY A 45 -0.57 6.82 -5.21
CA GLY A 45 0.43 7.67 -4.54
C GLY A 45 0.01 8.28 -3.21
N ALA A 46 -1.26 8.17 -2.83
CA ALA A 46 -1.75 8.74 -1.57
C ALA A 46 -1.81 7.68 -0.46
N ILE A 47 -1.40 8.04 0.75
CA ILE A 47 -1.58 7.22 1.95
C ILE A 47 -2.75 7.79 2.75
N ALA A 48 -3.90 7.12 2.67
CA ALA A 48 -5.11 7.49 3.39
C ALA A 48 -4.96 7.17 4.89
N VAL A 49 -5.56 8.00 5.73
CA VAL A 49 -5.66 7.75 7.18
C VAL A 49 -7.11 7.38 7.51
N VAL A 50 -7.29 6.17 8.01
CA VAL A 50 -8.55 5.66 8.52
C VAL A 50 -8.50 5.74 10.05
N ASN A 51 -9.47 6.41 10.66
CA ASN A 51 -9.59 6.45 12.11
C ASN A 51 -10.06 5.09 12.65
N ALA A 52 -9.97 4.89 13.97
CA ALA A 52 -10.38 3.64 14.62
C ALA A 52 -11.87 3.29 14.41
N ASP A 53 -12.70 4.25 14.03
CA ASP A 53 -14.13 4.08 13.72
C ASP A 53 -14.43 3.79 12.23
N GLY A 54 -13.40 3.65 11.40
CA GLY A 54 -13.54 3.40 9.96
C GLY A 54 -13.68 4.65 9.09
N THR A 55 -13.75 5.85 9.69
CA THR A 55 -13.85 7.10 8.92
C THR A 55 -12.53 7.46 8.25
N ILE A 56 -12.58 7.85 6.97
CA ILE A 56 -11.41 8.34 6.22
C ILE A 56 -11.23 9.84 6.45
N ARG A 57 -10.01 10.25 6.78
CA ARG A 57 -9.65 11.67 6.88
C ARG A 57 -9.61 12.32 5.49
N PRO A 58 -10.05 13.59 5.35
CA PRO A 58 -9.98 14.29 4.07
C PRO A 58 -8.55 14.46 3.54
N GLU A 59 -7.60 14.76 4.43
CA GLU A 59 -6.20 14.93 4.07
C GLU A 59 -5.45 13.60 4.24
N PRO A 60 -4.70 13.13 3.21
CA PRO A 60 -3.84 11.97 3.35
C PRO A 60 -2.69 12.24 4.32
N PHE A 61 -2.09 11.18 4.85
CA PHE A 61 -0.85 11.29 5.61
C PHE A 61 0.34 11.75 4.75
N LEU A 62 0.39 11.20 3.54
CA LEU A 62 1.45 11.47 2.57
C LEU A 62 0.85 11.42 1.16
N ASP A 63 1.27 12.37 0.33
CA ASP A 63 0.89 12.44 -1.07
C ASP A 63 2.12 12.39 -1.97
N LEU A 64 2.28 11.27 -2.69
CA LEU A 64 3.34 11.01 -3.64
C LEU A 64 2.85 11.06 -5.09
N ARG A 65 1.61 11.52 -5.36
CA ARG A 65 1.03 11.55 -6.71
C ARG A 65 1.93 12.20 -7.75
N ALA A 66 2.62 13.28 -7.38
CA ALA A 66 3.54 14.01 -8.25
C ALA A 66 4.89 13.29 -8.50
N LYS A 67 5.18 12.21 -7.77
CA LYS A 67 6.45 11.47 -7.84
C LYS A 67 6.32 10.06 -8.42
N ILE A 68 5.10 9.58 -8.62
CA ILE A 68 4.85 8.28 -9.24
C ILE A 68 4.72 8.44 -10.76
N PRO A 69 5.11 7.42 -11.54
CA PRO A 69 4.95 7.45 -12.99
C PRO A 69 3.46 7.47 -13.37
N GLN A 70 3.17 7.91 -14.59
CA GLN A 70 1.83 7.77 -15.16
C GLN A 70 1.47 6.28 -15.26
N LEU A 71 0.37 5.90 -14.59
CA LEU A 71 -0.08 4.52 -14.52
C LEU A 71 -0.96 4.15 -15.72
N TYR A 72 -0.78 2.93 -16.23
CA TYR A 72 -1.69 2.30 -17.18
C TYR A 72 -2.86 1.63 -16.44
N VAL A 73 -4.05 1.68 -17.03
CA VAL A 73 -5.32 1.35 -16.35
C VAL A 73 -5.52 -0.16 -16.06
N ARG A 74 -4.64 -1.07 -16.51
CA ARG A 74 -4.91 -2.52 -16.45
C ARG A 74 -3.90 -3.34 -15.67
N PHE A 75 -2.67 -3.43 -16.17
CA PHE A 75 -1.66 -4.38 -15.69
C PHE A 75 -0.43 -3.65 -15.15
N ASP A 76 -0.62 -2.42 -14.68
CA ASP A 76 0.48 -1.64 -14.17
C ASP A 76 0.75 -2.05 -12.73
N GLU A 77 1.90 -2.66 -12.48
CA GLU A 77 2.37 -2.95 -11.13
C GLU A 77 3.13 -1.75 -10.54
N ARG A 78 3.38 -0.69 -11.32
CA ARG A 78 4.06 0.52 -10.83
C ARG A 78 3.14 1.35 -9.93
N GLY A 79 3.72 2.38 -9.33
CA GLY A 79 3.05 3.28 -8.40
C GLY A 79 3.67 3.16 -7.01
N THR A 80 2.87 3.26 -5.97
CA THR A 80 3.32 2.89 -4.62
C THR A 80 3.17 1.39 -4.40
N LEU A 81 4.13 0.79 -3.70
CA LEU A 81 4.28 -0.67 -3.61
C LEU A 81 4.32 -1.20 -2.18
N GLY A 82 5.00 -0.48 -1.29
CA GLY A 82 5.12 -0.85 0.11
C GLY A 82 5.37 0.37 0.99
N PHE A 83 5.05 0.27 2.27
CA PHE A 83 5.55 1.23 3.26
C PHE A 83 5.82 0.57 4.61
N ALA A 84 6.50 1.24 5.53
CA ALA A 84 6.70 0.76 6.89
C ALA A 84 6.83 1.92 7.89
N PHE A 85 6.18 1.77 9.05
CA PHE A 85 6.53 2.56 10.22
C PHE A 85 7.75 1.93 10.89
N HIS A 86 8.67 2.78 11.38
CA HIS A 86 9.69 2.31 12.28
C HIS A 86 9.04 1.75 13.57
N PRO A 87 9.56 0.66 14.18
CA PRO A 87 8.97 0.10 15.41
C PRO A 87 8.83 1.12 16.54
N ASN A 88 9.75 2.07 16.61
CA ASN A 88 9.70 3.23 17.52
C ASN A 88 9.17 4.54 16.89
N TYR A 89 8.18 4.47 16.00
CA TYR A 89 7.64 5.64 15.28
C TYR A 89 7.09 6.71 16.23
N LYS A 90 6.47 6.31 17.34
CA LYS A 90 5.93 7.23 18.37
C LYS A 90 6.98 8.22 18.86
N ASP A 91 8.23 7.77 19.01
CA ASP A 91 9.31 8.61 19.52
C ASP A 91 10.14 9.26 18.40
N ASN A 92 10.30 8.60 17.25
CA ASN A 92 11.27 9.03 16.23
C ASN A 92 10.67 9.51 14.91
N GLY A 93 9.37 9.32 14.69
CA GLY A 93 8.65 9.74 13.48
C GLY A 93 9.15 9.11 12.18
N LYS A 94 9.97 8.04 12.23
CA LYS A 94 10.58 7.44 11.04
C LYS A 94 9.60 6.55 10.28
N PHE A 95 9.49 6.82 9.00
CA PHE A 95 8.59 6.17 8.07
C PHE A 95 9.30 5.95 6.74
N TYR A 96 8.99 4.85 6.06
CA TYR A 96 9.65 4.43 4.83
C TYR A 96 8.63 4.05 3.78
N VAL A 97 8.90 4.42 2.53
CA VAL A 97 8.08 4.06 1.36
C VAL A 97 8.92 3.37 0.31
N TYR A 98 8.33 2.38 -0.33
CA TYR A 98 8.79 1.73 -1.54
C TYR A 98 7.84 2.05 -2.70
N SER A 99 8.35 2.68 -3.76
CA SER A 99 7.54 3.10 -4.91
C SER A 99 8.32 3.02 -6.22
N SER A 100 7.63 2.88 -7.35
CA SER A 100 8.22 3.12 -8.67
C SER A 100 8.39 4.62 -8.92
N ARG A 101 9.43 5.03 -9.66
CA ARG A 101 9.57 6.40 -10.17
C ARG A 101 10.18 6.42 -11.56
N ASP A 102 9.93 7.53 -12.25
CA ASP A 102 10.63 7.82 -13.49
C ASP A 102 12.11 8.07 -13.23
N ILE A 103 12.91 7.61 -14.17
CA ILE A 103 14.36 7.83 -14.23
C ILE A 103 14.63 8.71 -15.44
N VAL A 104 15.37 9.80 -15.25
CA VAL A 104 15.92 10.54 -16.38
C VAL A 104 17.12 9.75 -16.90
N ARG A 105 17.01 9.18 -18.11
CA ARG A 105 18.15 8.57 -18.82
C ARG A 105 18.43 9.34 -20.10
N GLU A 106 19.71 9.48 -20.44
CA GLU A 106 20.16 10.26 -21.61
C GLU A 106 19.92 9.54 -22.96
N GLU A 107 19.62 8.24 -22.96
CA GLU A 107 19.37 7.46 -24.19
C GLU A 107 18.22 6.47 -23.94
N GLU A 108 17.16 6.54 -24.77
CA GLU A 108 16.04 5.59 -24.73
C GLU A 108 16.34 4.41 -25.67
N ASP A 109 16.35 3.18 -25.13
CA ASP A 109 16.43 1.93 -25.91
C ASP A 109 15.04 1.28 -26.04
N LEU A 110 14.83 0.44 -27.06
CA LEU A 110 13.55 -0.22 -27.37
C LEU A 110 12.94 -1.03 -26.20
N LEU A 111 13.74 -1.55 -25.29
CA LEU A 111 13.29 -2.20 -24.05
C LEU A 111 12.56 -1.21 -23.13
N HIS A 112 12.94 0.07 -23.17
CA HIS A 112 12.34 1.15 -22.38
C HIS A 112 10.94 1.51 -22.87
N GLU A 113 10.73 1.54 -24.19
CA GLU A 113 9.42 1.81 -24.81
C GLU A 113 8.43 0.66 -24.55
N VAL A 114 8.93 -0.59 -24.51
CA VAL A 114 8.09 -1.79 -24.35
C VAL A 114 7.75 -2.08 -22.89
N PHE A 115 8.68 -1.88 -21.95
CA PHE A 115 8.47 -2.24 -20.54
C PHE A 115 8.27 -1.02 -19.62
N GLY A 116 8.60 0.21 -20.03
CA GLY A 116 8.40 1.41 -19.21
C GLY A 116 9.27 1.46 -17.93
N HIS A 117 9.05 2.52 -17.12
CA HIS A 117 9.84 2.79 -15.91
C HIS A 117 9.50 1.85 -14.73
N HIS A 118 10.10 0.66 -14.65
CA HIS A 118 9.97 -0.25 -13.50
C HIS A 118 11.02 -0.03 -12.39
N THR A 119 11.68 1.13 -12.37
CA THR A 119 12.69 1.40 -11.33
C THR A 119 12.02 1.71 -10.02
N SER A 120 12.44 1.02 -8.96
CA SER A 120 11.88 1.18 -7.62
C SER A 120 12.83 1.97 -6.71
N TYR A 121 12.24 2.79 -5.84
CA TYR A 121 12.91 3.70 -4.92
C TYR A 121 12.46 3.42 -3.50
N VAL A 122 13.40 3.45 -2.57
CA VAL A 122 13.15 3.45 -1.12
C VAL A 122 13.49 4.84 -0.58
N SER A 123 12.58 5.47 0.15
CA SER A 123 12.81 6.77 0.81
C SER A 123 12.17 6.83 2.19
#